data_AF-A0A0T6Z9G1-F1
#
_entry.id   AF-A0A0T6Z9G1-F1
#
_cell.length_a   1.000
_cell.length_b   1.000
_cell.length_c   1.000
_cell.angle_alpha   90.00
_cell.angle_beta   90.00
_cell.angle_gamma   90.00
#
_symmetry.space_group_name_H-M   'P 1'
#
loop_
_entity.id
_entity.type
_entity.pdbx_description
1 polymer ?
#
loop_
_entity_poly.entity_id
_entity_poly.type
_entity_poly.pdbx_seq_one_letter_code
_entity_poly.pdbx_strand_id
1 'polypeptide(L)'
;MILDLSGDGHNNTGLPVAPAGSDALERGIVINGLAIFIRPSGSVVPLDQYYAECIIGGPGSFMIPVHEAEDFATAVHQKLLLEVSGRAAAWAPRPAAATPPVDCLIGERLNPSFLEPVSPELYR
;
A
#
# COMPACT_ATOMS: atom_id res chain seq x y z
N MET A 1 -7.32 -13.49 7.55
CA MET A 1 -7.98 -12.19 7.30
C MET A 1 -7.16 -11.47 6.25
N ILE A 2 -7.79 -10.68 5.39
CA ILE A 2 -7.12 -9.96 4.31
C ILE A 2 -7.42 -8.47 4.48
N LEU A 3 -6.39 -7.63 4.28
CA LEU A 3 -6.48 -6.18 4.25
C LEU A 3 -6.08 -5.70 2.85
N ASP A 4 -6.98 -4.98 2.20
CA ASP A 4 -6.86 -4.63 0.79
C ASP A 4 -6.65 -3.13 0.62
N LEU A 5 -5.39 -2.69 0.55
CA LEU A 5 -5.03 -1.28 0.47
C LEU A 5 -5.03 -0.78 -0.98
N SER A 6 -5.47 0.46 -1.18
CA SER A 6 -5.45 1.13 -2.48
C SER A 6 -5.06 2.59 -2.34
N GLY A 7 -4.17 3.09 -3.19
CA GLY A 7 -3.71 4.48 -3.12
C GLY A 7 -2.72 4.85 -4.20
N ASP A 8 -2.41 6.14 -4.28
CA ASP A 8 -1.62 6.77 -5.35
C ASP A 8 -0.30 7.36 -4.85
N GLY A 9 0.08 7.13 -3.59
CA GLY A 9 1.26 7.71 -2.98
C GLY A 9 1.57 7.13 -1.61
N HIS A 10 2.46 7.82 -0.90
CA HIS A 10 2.82 7.50 0.48
C HIS A 10 1.70 7.84 1.45
N ASN A 11 1.84 7.33 2.67
CA ASN A 11 0.97 7.68 3.76
C ASN A 11 0.90 9.20 3.99
N ASN A 12 -0.32 9.74 4.01
CA ASN A 12 -0.58 11.17 4.15
C ASN A 12 -1.33 11.53 5.43
N THR A 13 -2.00 10.56 6.08
CA THR A 13 -2.73 10.72 7.35
C THR A 13 -2.88 9.36 8.04
N GLY A 14 -2.86 9.35 9.38
CA GLY A 14 -3.21 8.17 10.17
C GLY A 14 -2.02 7.59 10.94
N LEU A 15 -2.05 6.29 11.21
CA LEU A 15 -0.93 5.63 11.88
C LEU A 15 0.26 5.47 10.93
N PRO A 16 1.50 5.47 11.44
CA PRO A 16 2.66 5.23 10.60
C PRO A 16 2.63 3.84 9.97
N VAL A 17 3.02 3.73 8.70
CA VAL A 17 2.87 2.50 7.91
C VAL A 17 3.66 1.34 8.47
N ALA A 18 4.94 1.55 8.78
CA ALA A 18 5.82 0.50 9.25
C ALA A 18 5.28 -0.23 10.51
N PRO A 19 4.97 0.45 11.63
CA PRO A 19 4.45 -0.24 12.82
C PRO A 19 3.06 -0.84 12.60
N ALA A 20 2.17 -0.16 11.86
CA ALA A 20 0.83 -0.67 11.60
C ALA A 20 0.83 -1.94 10.73
N GLY A 21 1.69 -1.96 9.70
CA GLY A 21 1.90 -3.12 8.84
C GLY A 21 2.46 -4.30 9.63
N SER A 22 3.52 -4.10 10.42
CA SER A 22 4.10 -5.16 11.25
C SER A 22 3.08 -5.79 12.20
N ASP A 23 2.29 -4.98 12.91
CA ASP A 23 1.27 -5.47 13.85
C ASP A 23 0.18 -6.29 13.14
N ALA A 24 -0.23 -5.88 11.93
CA ALA A 24 -1.17 -6.63 11.11
C ALA A 24 -0.59 -7.98 10.64
N LEU A 25 0.67 -8.00 10.18
CA LEU A 25 1.35 -9.22 9.73
C LEU A 25 1.56 -10.20 10.90
N GLU A 26 1.94 -9.72 12.09
CA GLU A 26 2.08 -10.53 13.30
C GLU A 26 0.76 -11.22 13.69
N ARG A 27 -0.37 -10.56 13.41
CA ARG A 27 -1.72 -11.11 13.61
C ARG A 27 -2.15 -12.07 12.50
N GLY A 28 -1.28 -12.39 11.54
CA GLY A 28 -1.56 -13.28 10.41
C GLY A 28 -2.51 -12.67 9.38
N ILE A 29 -2.59 -11.34 9.30
CA ILE A 29 -3.35 -10.63 8.28
C ILE A 29 -2.48 -10.52 7.02
N VAL A 30 -3.03 -10.88 5.87
CA VAL A 30 -2.38 -10.67 4.57
C VAL A 30 -2.76 -9.28 4.06
N ILE A 31 -1.78 -8.51 3.59
CA ILE A 31 -1.99 -7.16 3.08
C ILE A 31 -1.72 -7.15 1.58
N ASN A 32 -2.75 -6.86 0.78
CA ASN A 32 -2.62 -6.68 -0.67
C ASN A 32 -2.64 -5.19 -1.03
N GLY A 33 -2.14 -4.88 -2.23
CA GLY A 33 -2.05 -3.51 -2.74
C GLY A 33 -2.73 -3.31 -4.09
N LEU A 34 -3.33 -2.14 -4.26
CA LEU A 34 -3.73 -1.57 -5.55
C LEU A 34 -3.06 -0.21 -5.69
N ALA A 35 -1.95 -0.16 -6.40
CA ALA A 35 -1.13 1.05 -6.56
C ALA A 35 -1.58 1.83 -7.81
N ILE A 36 -1.96 3.09 -7.64
CA ILE A 36 -2.54 3.93 -8.69
C ILE A 36 -1.48 4.93 -9.19
N PHE A 37 -1.06 4.78 -10.43
CA PHE A 37 0.02 5.55 -11.09
C PHE A 37 -0.50 6.62 -12.07
N ILE A 38 -1.81 6.82 -12.18
CA ILE A 38 -2.43 7.75 -13.16
C ILE A 38 -1.92 9.18 -12.97
N ARG A 39 -1.75 9.61 -11.71
CA ARG A 39 -1.02 10.80 -11.27
C ARG A 39 -0.55 10.58 -9.83
N PRO A 40 0.58 9.89 -9.61
CA PRO A 40 0.97 9.55 -8.25
C PRO A 40 1.21 10.83 -7.47
N SER A 41 0.67 10.88 -6.25
CA SER A 41 0.88 12.03 -5.36
C SER A 41 2.38 12.12 -5.02
N GLY A 42 2.92 13.35 -5.10
CA GLY A 42 4.35 13.69 -5.16
C GLY A 42 5.29 12.70 -4.49
N SER A 43 5.76 11.71 -5.26
CA SER A 43 6.50 10.58 -4.73
C SER A 43 7.99 10.79 -4.94
N VAL A 44 8.75 10.93 -3.84
CA VAL A 44 10.22 11.05 -3.88
C VAL A 44 10.88 9.69 -4.18
N VAL A 45 10.14 8.59 -3.99
CA VAL A 45 10.55 7.22 -4.32
C VAL A 45 9.57 6.58 -5.31
N PRO A 46 9.96 5.53 -6.05
CA PRO A 46 9.04 4.79 -6.91
C PRO A 46 7.89 4.15 -6.11
N LEU A 47 6.64 4.39 -6.51
CA LEU A 47 5.45 3.92 -5.80
C LEU A 47 5.34 2.38 -5.79
N ASP A 48 5.79 1.72 -6.86
CA ASP A 48 5.86 0.25 -6.94
C ASP A 48 6.79 -0.32 -5.88
N GLN A 49 7.94 0.33 -5.66
CA GLN A 49 8.90 -0.06 -4.65
C GLN A 49 8.38 0.20 -3.24
N TYR A 50 7.74 1.35 -2.99
CA TYR A 50 7.10 1.65 -1.70
C TYR A 50 6.03 0.61 -1.36
N TYR A 51 5.17 0.24 -2.32
CA TYR A 51 4.16 -0.78 -2.08
C TYR A 51 4.76 -2.15 -1.79
N ALA A 52 5.81 -2.53 -2.53
CA ALA A 52 6.47 -3.83 -2.38
C ALA A 52 7.23 -3.96 -1.05
N GLU A 53 7.88 -2.89 -0.57
CA GLU A 53 8.73 -2.93 0.61
C GLU A 53 8.00 -2.52 1.90
N CYS A 54 6.98 -1.64 1.81
CA CYS A 54 6.38 -1.01 2.98
C CYS A 54 4.90 -1.34 3.20
N ILE A 55 4.16 -1.77 2.17
CA ILE A 55 2.69 -1.90 2.25
C ILE A 55 2.24 -3.35 2.22
N ILE A 56 2.62 -4.10 1.18
CA ILE A 56 2.14 -5.48 1.02
C ILE A 56 2.92 -6.45 1.89
N GLY A 57 2.26 -7.52 2.33
CA GLY A 57 2.94 -8.55 3.10
C GLY A 57 2.04 -9.71 3.52
N GLY A 58 2.69 -10.78 3.98
CA GLY A 58 2.01 -12.02 4.35
C GLY A 58 1.93 -13.03 3.20
N PRO A 59 1.57 -14.29 3.48
CA PRO A 59 1.58 -15.35 2.48
C PRO A 59 0.64 -15.07 1.30
N GLY A 60 1.18 -15.06 0.08
CA GLY A 60 0.39 -14.85 -1.13
C GLY A 60 -0.09 -13.42 -1.36
N SER A 61 0.45 -12.43 -0.63
CA SER A 61 0.15 -11.02 -0.87
C SER A 61 0.56 -10.61 -2.28
N PHE A 62 -0.21 -9.73 -2.90
CA PHE A 62 0.08 -9.21 -4.23
C PHE A 62 -0.20 -7.70 -4.33
N MET A 63 0.38 -7.07 -5.35
CA MET A 63 0.03 -5.70 -5.74
C MET A 63 -0.42 -5.66 -7.20
N ILE A 64 -1.49 -4.90 -7.47
CA ILE A 64 -1.97 -4.61 -8.82
C ILE A 64 -1.65 -3.14 -9.13
N PRO A 65 -0.84 -2.84 -10.16
CA PRO A 65 -0.61 -1.48 -10.60
C PRO A 65 -1.73 -1.02 -11.55
N VAL A 66 -2.12 0.25 -11.45
CA VAL A 66 -3.07 0.92 -12.35
C VAL A 66 -2.37 2.12 -12.97
N HIS A 67 -2.07 2.07 -14.26
CA HIS A 67 -1.33 3.14 -14.93
C HIS A 67 -2.24 4.20 -15.57
N GLU A 68 -3.39 3.78 -16.09
CA GLU A 68 -4.32 4.65 -16.81
C GLU A 68 -5.71 4.65 -16.13
N ALA A 69 -6.46 5.74 -16.26
CA ALA A 69 -7.77 5.90 -15.61
C ALA A 69 -8.80 4.89 -16.15
N GLU A 70 -8.65 4.56 -17.42
CA GLU A 70 -9.44 3.58 -18.14
C GLU A 70 -9.27 2.18 -17.56
N ASP A 71 -8.10 1.87 -17.00
CA ASP A 71 -7.79 0.57 -16.39
C ASP A 71 -8.29 0.44 -14.95
N PHE A 72 -8.64 1.57 -14.30
CA PHE A 72 -9.02 1.58 -12.90
C PHE A 72 -10.23 0.68 -12.61
N ALA A 73 -11.28 0.77 -13.44
CA ALA A 73 -12.49 -0.03 -13.27
C ALA A 73 -12.18 -1.54 -13.43
N THR A 74 -11.32 -1.88 -14.38
CA THR A 74 -10.87 -3.27 -14.61
C THR A 74 -10.05 -3.78 -13.43
N ALA A 75 -9.12 -2.98 -12.93
CA ALA A 75 -8.25 -3.36 -11.83
C ALA A 75 -9.02 -3.52 -10.51
N VAL A 76 -9.98 -2.65 -10.22
CA VAL A 76 -10.88 -2.79 -9.05
C VAL A 76 -11.72 -4.07 -9.18
N HIS A 77 -12.27 -4.35 -10.36
CA HIS A 77 -13.01 -5.61 -10.57
C HIS A 77 -12.11 -6.84 -10.37
N GLN A 78 -10.88 -6.83 -10.90
CA GLN A 78 -9.93 -7.93 -10.71
C GLN A 78 -9.60 -8.13 -9.24
N LYS A 79 -9.37 -7.04 -8.50
CA LYS A 79 -9.10 -7.07 -7.06
C LYS A 79 -10.26 -7.72 -6.30
N LEU A 80 -11.48 -7.26 -6.51
CA LEU A 80 -12.68 -7.83 -5.88
C LEU A 80 -12.89 -9.31 -6.23
N LEU A 81 -12.63 -9.71 -7.47
CA LEU A 81 -12.72 -11.12 -7.87
C LEU A 81 -11.67 -12.00 -7.16
N LEU A 82 -10.46 -11.48 -6.94
CA LEU A 82 -9.41 -12.18 -6.19
C LEU A 82 -9.76 -12.29 -4.71
N GLU A 83 -10.36 -11.24 -4.13
CA GLU A 83 -10.86 -11.23 -2.75
C GLU A 83 -11.96 -12.27 -2.52
N VAL A 84 -12.98 -12.34 -3.38
CA VAL A 84 -14.10 -13.29 -3.22
C VAL A 84 -13.68 -14.72 -3.52
N SER A 85 -12.77 -14.93 -4.47
CA SER A 85 -12.34 -16.29 -4.85
C SER A 85 -11.33 -16.92 -3.90
N GLY A 86 -10.76 -16.15 -2.96
CA GLY A 86 -9.71 -16.62 -2.06
C GLY A 86 -8.42 -17.03 -2.81
N ARG A 87 -8.25 -16.56 -4.05
CA ARG A 87 -7.10 -16.88 -4.89
C ARG A 87 -6.10 -15.73 -4.82
N ALA A 88 -4.88 -16.03 -4.38
CA ALA A 88 -3.76 -15.11 -4.56
C ALA A 88 -3.48 -14.93 -6.06
N ALA A 89 -3.37 -13.69 -6.53
CA ALA A 89 -2.80 -13.45 -7.85
C ALA A 89 -1.37 -13.99 -7.88
N ALA A 90 -0.95 -14.56 -9.02
CA ALA A 90 0.43 -14.94 -9.23
C ALA A 90 1.28 -13.66 -9.37
N TRP A 91 1.60 -13.02 -8.25
CA TRP A 91 2.63 -12.00 -8.20
C TRP A 91 3.96 -12.67 -8.51
N ALA A 92 4.54 -12.34 -9.67
CA ALA A 92 5.92 -12.65 -9.93
C ALA A 92 6.77 -11.64 -9.14
N PRO A 93 7.59 -12.07 -8.16
CA PRO A 93 8.49 -11.17 -7.48
C PRO A 93 9.38 -10.50 -8.52
N ARG A 94 9.30 -9.17 -8.63
CA ARG A 94 10.32 -8.41 -9.35
C ARG A 94 11.61 -8.57 -8.55
N PRO A 95 12.71 -9.06 -9.15
CA PRO A 95 14.00 -9.03 -8.47
C PRO A 95 14.23 -7.59 -8.06
N ALA A 96 14.50 -7.37 -6.77
CA ALA A 96 15.06 -6.12 -6.32
C ALA A 96 16.37 -5.95 -7.10
N ALA A 97 16.36 -5.13 -8.15
CA ALA A 97 17.58 -4.44 -8.55
C ALA A 97 18.13 -3.76 -7.27
N ALA A 98 19.44 -3.53 -7.20
CA ALA A 98 20.10 -2.91 -6.04
C ALA A 98 19.70 -1.43 -5.86
N THR A 99 18.40 -1.18 -5.77
CA THR A 99 17.78 0.07 -5.42
C THR A 99 17.96 0.22 -3.91
N PRO A 100 18.34 1.42 -3.42
CA PRO A 100 18.39 1.65 -1.99
C PRO A 100 17.03 1.32 -1.36
N PRO A 101 17.03 0.73 -0.15
CA PRO A 101 15.80 0.38 0.56
C PRO A 101 14.96 1.64 0.77
N VAL A 102 13.64 1.48 0.63
CA VAL A 102 12.70 2.60 0.78
C VAL A 102 12.52 2.91 2.25
N ASP A 103 12.54 4.20 2.59
CA ASP A 103 12.15 4.67 3.92
C ASP A 103 10.63 4.56 4.05
N CYS A 104 10.14 3.54 4.76
CA CYS A 104 8.71 3.34 4.95
C CYS A 104 8.03 4.45 5.77
N LEU A 105 8.80 5.36 6.38
CA LEU A 105 8.31 6.55 7.07
C LEU A 105 8.41 7.83 6.21
N ILE A 106 8.64 7.69 4.91
CA ILE A 106 8.83 8.84 4.01
C ILE A 106 7.60 9.77 3.98
N GLY A 107 6.39 9.23 4.05
CA GLY A 107 5.15 10.03 4.06
C GLY A 107 5.03 10.88 5.33
N GLU A 108 5.35 10.27 6.47
CA GLU A 108 5.35 10.87 7.80
C GLU A 108 6.43 11.95 7.93
N ARG A 109 7.57 11.79 7.25
CA ARG A 109 8.65 12.80 7.22
C ARG A 109 8.36 13.97 6.29
N LEU A 110 7.70 13.72 5.16
CA LEU A 110 7.38 14.76 4.18
C LEU A 110 6.19 15.62 4.63
N ASN A 111 5.37 15.14 5.58
CA ASN A 111 4.25 15.89 6.13
C ASN A 111 4.56 16.40 7.56
N PRO A 112 4.93 17.68 7.75
CA PRO A 112 5.24 18.23 9.08
C PRO A 112 4.06 18.22 10.06
N SER A 113 2.82 18.07 9.58
CA SER A 113 1.61 18.00 10.41
C SER A 113 1.27 16.58 10.90
N PHE A 114 2.01 15.55 10.48
CA PHE A 114 1.72 14.15 10.81
C PHE A 114 1.91 13.83 12.31
N LEU A 115 2.72 14.62 13.02
CA LEU A 115 2.95 14.49 14.47
C LEU A 115 1.93 15.28 15.31
N GLU A 116 0.98 16.00 14.70
CA GLU A 116 -0.12 16.56 15.47
C GLU A 116 -1.01 15.40 15.94
N PRO A 117 -1.28 15.29 17.25
CA PRO A 117 -2.20 14.28 17.76
C PRO A 117 -3.53 14.44 17.02
N VAL A 118 -4.01 13.36 16.40
CA VAL A 118 -5.38 13.30 15.85
C VAL A 118 -6.31 13.70 16.99
N SER A 119 -6.93 14.87 16.87
CA SER A 119 -7.77 15.42 17.93
C SER A 119 -8.92 14.44 18.20
N PRO A 120 -9.19 14.06 19.46
CA PRO A 120 -10.21 13.07 19.81
C PRO A 120 -11.64 13.43 19.36
N GLU A 121 -11.86 14.68 18.95
CA GLU A 121 -13.17 15.21 18.55
C GLU A 121 -13.67 14.68 17.19
N LEU A 122 -12.81 14.07 16.37
CA LEU A 122 -13.21 13.57 15.04
C LEU A 122 -13.99 12.23 15.07
N TYR A 123 -14.14 11.62 16.25
CA TYR A 123 -14.87 10.35 16.46
C TYR A 123 -16.10 10.48 17.37
N ARG A 124 -16.60 11.71 17.57
CA ARG A 124 -17.83 11.96 18.34
C ARG A 124 -19.03 12.21 17.42
#